data_AF-A0A537UZI4-F1
#
_entry.id   AF-A0A537UZI4-F1
#
_cell.length_a   1.000
_cell.length_b   1.000
_cell.length_c   1.000
_cell.angle_alpha   90.00
_cell.angle_beta   90.00
_cell.angle_gamma   90.00
#
_symmetry.space_group_name_H-M   'P 1'
#
loop_
_entity.id
_entity.type
_entity.pdbx_description
1 polymer ?
#
loop_
_entity_poly.entity_id
_entity_poly.type
_entity_poly.pdbx_seq_one_letter_code
_entity_poly.pdbx_strand_id
1 'polypeptide(L)'
;IIPAKDHAEAFLMVETDRAVAFVMDDILLASLVAGSKEPDAYIISKDAFSKPEPYGIMLRKDDPAFKKVVDGATGALYQSGEGQKLYDKWFTQKIPPKGLNLNAPISPELKAEFAKPSDSPDPDSYKAM
;
A
#
# COMPACT_ATOMS: atom_id res chain seq x y z
N ILE A 1 5.36 16.30 17.08
CA ILE A 1 4.72 15.84 15.82
C ILE A 1 4.62 17.05 14.91
N ILE A 2 5.13 16.96 13.68
CA ILE A 2 5.14 18.06 12.70
C ILE A 2 4.23 17.63 11.54
N PRO A 3 3.20 18.41 11.17
CA PRO A 3 2.39 18.10 10.00
C PRO A 3 3.14 18.46 8.72
N ALA A 4 2.97 17.64 7.69
CA ALA A 4 3.38 17.92 6.31
C ALA A 4 2.15 17.88 5.41
N LYS A 5 2.20 18.55 4.26
CA LYS A 5 1.09 18.61 3.31
C LYS A 5 0.85 17.27 2.62
N ASP A 6 1.92 16.55 2.30
CA ASP A 6 1.88 15.27 1.61
C ASP A 6 3.08 14.39 2.03
N HIS A 7 3.11 13.16 1.49
CA HIS A 7 4.10 12.16 1.86
C HIS A 7 5.52 12.51 1.37
N ALA A 8 5.64 13.18 0.23
CA ALA A 8 6.93 13.58 -0.32
C ALA A 8 7.55 14.70 0.53
N GLU A 9 6.74 15.67 0.97
CA GLU A 9 7.19 16.69 1.91
C GLU A 9 7.58 16.08 3.27
N ALA A 10 6.80 15.14 3.80
CA ALA A 10 7.10 14.47 5.06
C ALA A 10 8.43 13.70 5.00
N PHE A 11 8.66 12.96 3.92
CA PHE A 11 9.92 12.26 3.71
C PHE A 11 11.10 13.22 3.55
N LEU A 12 10.92 14.32 2.79
CA LEU A 12 11.93 15.37 2.65
C LEU A 12 12.29 16.01 4.01
N MET A 13 11.36 16.12 4.95
CA MET A 13 11.69 16.59 6.30
C MET A 13 12.67 15.65 7.01
N VAL A 14 12.59 14.33 6.77
CA VAL A 14 13.58 13.36 7.27
C VAL A 14 14.89 13.47 6.49
N GLU A 15 14.85 13.56 5.15
CA GLU A 15 16.07 13.69 4.33
C GLU A 15 16.90 14.95 4.66
N THR A 16 16.27 15.99 5.19
CA THR A 16 16.93 17.28 5.53
C THR A 16 17.07 17.50 7.04
N ASP A 17 17.02 16.46 7.86
CA ASP A 17 17.19 16.53 9.32
C ASP A 17 16.20 17.46 10.07
N ARG A 18 15.06 17.79 9.45
CA ARG A 18 13.97 18.55 10.10
C ARG A 18 13.10 17.64 10.97
N ALA A 19 13.08 16.35 10.67
CA ALA A 19 12.44 15.30 11.45
C ALA A 19 13.37 14.08 11.55
N VAL A 20 13.33 13.38 12.68
CA VAL A 20 14.15 12.18 12.91
C VAL A 20 13.49 10.88 12.44
N ALA A 21 12.17 10.91 12.16
CA ALA A 21 11.39 9.78 11.68
C ALA A 21 10.12 10.26 10.98
N PHE A 22 9.60 9.45 10.05
CA PHE A 22 8.30 9.63 9.40
C PHE A 22 7.43 8.40 9.67
N VAL A 23 6.29 8.59 10.32
CA VAL A 23 5.31 7.55 10.61
C VAL A 23 4.27 7.53 9.50
N MET A 24 4.21 6.43 8.75
CA MET A 24 3.30 6.22 7.61
C MET A 24 3.23 4.74 7.27
N ASP A 25 2.33 4.38 6.37
CA ASP A 25 2.13 3.04 5.85
C ASP A 25 3.42 2.50 5.20
N ASP A 26 3.74 1.25 5.50
CA ASP A 26 5.01 0.61 5.13
C ASP A 26 5.29 0.65 3.62
N ILE A 27 4.28 0.44 2.79
CA ILE A 27 4.42 0.42 1.34
C ILE A 27 4.66 1.82 0.75
N LEU A 28 4.12 2.85 1.40
CA LEU A 28 4.39 4.25 1.04
C LEU A 28 5.81 4.63 1.44
N LEU A 29 6.24 4.22 2.64
CA LEU A 29 7.63 4.39 3.08
C LEU A 29 8.60 3.66 2.15
N ALA A 30 8.31 2.41 1.77
CA ALA A 30 9.14 1.62 0.85
C ALA A 30 9.28 2.31 -0.51
N SER A 31 8.19 2.88 -1.02
CA SER A 31 8.19 3.63 -2.28
C SER A 31 9.04 4.90 -2.21
N LEU A 32 8.96 5.64 -1.09
CA LEU A 32 9.75 6.85 -0.87
C LEU A 32 11.24 6.53 -0.69
N VAL A 33 11.56 5.51 0.11
CA VAL A 33 12.94 5.04 0.32
C VAL A 33 13.55 4.55 -0.99
N ALA A 34 12.84 3.71 -1.76
CA ALA A 34 13.32 3.23 -3.05
C ALA A 34 13.58 4.38 -4.05
N GLY A 35 12.81 5.47 -3.95
CA GLY A 35 12.94 6.66 -4.81
C GLY A 35 13.90 7.75 -4.32
N SER A 36 14.48 7.60 -3.12
CA SER A 36 15.32 8.60 -2.46
C SER A 36 16.71 8.69 -3.10
N LYS A 37 17.50 9.68 -2.66
CA LYS A 37 18.89 9.84 -3.15
C LYS A 37 19.82 8.75 -2.65
N GLU A 38 19.63 8.31 -1.41
CA GLU A 38 20.44 7.30 -0.74
C GLU A 38 19.53 6.29 -0.03
N PRO A 39 18.91 5.33 -0.76
CA PRO A 39 17.95 4.39 -0.19
C PRO A 39 18.50 3.60 1.01
N ASP A 40 19.79 3.26 0.97
CA ASP A 40 20.48 2.50 2.02
C ASP A 40 20.68 3.28 3.34
N ALA A 41 20.42 4.60 3.34
CA ALA A 41 20.48 5.42 4.54
C ALA A 41 19.24 5.27 5.45
N TYR A 42 18.20 4.59 4.98
CA TYR A 42 16.91 4.48 5.66
C TYR A 42 16.57 3.04 6.02
N ILE A 43 15.88 2.88 7.14
CA ILE A 43 15.27 1.62 7.55
C ILE A 43 13.79 1.85 7.85
N ILE A 44 12.94 0.89 7.50
CA ILE A 44 11.53 0.85 7.90
C ILE A 44 11.46 -0.03 9.15
N SER A 45 10.88 0.49 10.22
CA SER A 45 10.73 -0.26 11.47
C SER A 45 9.81 -1.47 11.26
N LYS A 46 10.08 -2.54 12.02
CA LYS A 46 9.16 -3.69 12.11
C LYS A 46 8.03 -3.47 13.12
N ASP A 47 8.17 -2.45 13.96
CA ASP A 47 7.13 -2.08 14.91
C ASP A 47 6.01 -1.34 14.19
N ALA A 48 4.80 -1.84 14.33
CA ALA A 48 3.60 -1.20 13.78
C ALA A 48 2.86 -0.43 14.88
N PHE A 49 2.30 0.73 14.51
CA PHE A 49 1.46 1.53 15.40
C PHE A 49 -0.03 1.15 15.34
N SER A 50 -0.42 0.34 14.35
CA SER A 50 -1.80 -0.12 14.15
C SER A 50 -1.85 -1.58 13.68
N LYS A 51 -3.06 -2.15 13.70
CA LYS A 51 -3.36 -3.40 12.97
C LYS A 51 -3.27 -3.13 11.46
N PRO A 52 -3.15 -4.15 10.60
CA PRO A 52 -3.22 -3.97 9.16
C PRO A 52 -4.42 -3.12 8.72
N GLU A 53 -4.17 -2.13 7.86
CA GLU A 53 -5.18 -1.18 7.39
C GLU A 53 -5.48 -1.45 5.91
N PRO A 54 -6.62 -2.10 5.59
CA PRO A 54 -6.94 -2.47 4.21
C PRO A 54 -7.28 -1.23 3.38
N TYR A 55 -6.61 -1.09 2.23
CA TYR A 55 -6.91 -0.03 1.27
C TYR A 55 -8.15 -0.38 0.44
N GLY A 56 -9.09 0.56 0.35
CA GLY A 56 -10.29 0.45 -0.46
C GLY A 56 -10.43 1.60 -1.45
N ILE A 57 -11.19 1.37 -2.52
CA ILE A 57 -11.60 2.43 -3.44
C ILE A 57 -12.68 3.27 -2.72
N MET A 58 -12.38 4.54 -2.46
CA MET A 58 -13.32 5.43 -1.79
C MET A 58 -14.43 5.88 -2.73
N LEU A 59 -15.68 5.75 -2.29
CA LEU A 59 -16.89 6.11 -3.03
C LEU A 59 -17.74 7.09 -2.20
N ARG A 60 -18.70 7.76 -2.85
CA ARG A 60 -19.74 8.50 -2.11
C ARG A 60 -20.58 7.53 -1.28
N LYS A 61 -21.00 7.98 -0.10
CA LYS A 61 -21.96 7.24 0.73
C LYS A 61 -23.31 7.14 0.01
N ASP A 62 -24.09 6.13 0.38
CA ASP A 62 -25.47 5.89 -0.06
C ASP A 62 -25.66 5.67 -1.58
N ASP A 63 -24.62 5.21 -2.29
CA ASP A 63 -24.67 4.81 -3.70
C ASP A 63 -24.41 3.29 -3.87
N PRO A 64 -25.33 2.42 -3.41
CA PRO A 64 -25.12 0.97 -3.42
C PRO A 64 -25.09 0.39 -4.84
N ALA A 65 -25.75 1.05 -5.81
CA ALA A 65 -25.73 0.63 -7.20
C ALA A 65 -24.33 0.80 -7.80
N PHE A 66 -23.70 1.96 -7.57
CA PHE A 66 -22.33 2.18 -8.04
C PHE A 66 -21.33 1.31 -7.28
N LYS A 67 -21.47 1.17 -5.96
CA LYS A 67 -20.63 0.27 -5.16
C LYS A 67 -20.67 -1.16 -5.71
N LYS A 68 -21.84 -1.70 -6.05
CA LYS A 68 -21.96 -3.05 -6.64
C LYS A 68 -21.16 -3.21 -7.93
N VAL A 69 -21.11 -2.17 -8.78
CA VAL A 69 -20.32 -2.18 -10.01
C VAL A 69 -18.82 -2.18 -9.70
N VAL A 70 -18.39 -1.33 -8.77
CA VAL A 70 -16.98 -1.22 -8.36
C VAL A 70 -16.51 -2.53 -7.72
N ASP A 71 -17.27 -3.09 -6.77
CA ASP A 71 -16.96 -4.35 -6.11
C ASP A 71 -16.91 -5.51 -7.11
N GLY A 72 -17.86 -5.56 -8.05
CA GLY A 72 -17.90 -6.58 -9.09
C GLY A 72 -16.69 -6.52 -10.04
N ALA A 73 -16.30 -5.33 -10.48
CA ALA A 73 -15.14 -5.16 -11.35
C ALA A 73 -13.82 -5.48 -10.61
N THR A 74 -13.69 -5.00 -9.38
CA THR A 74 -12.49 -5.18 -8.56
C THR A 74 -12.32 -6.63 -8.14
N GLY A 75 -13.40 -7.30 -7.71
CA GLY A 75 -13.37 -8.72 -7.37
C GLY A 75 -13.02 -9.61 -8.58
N ALA A 76 -13.60 -9.31 -9.76
CA ALA A 76 -13.25 -10.03 -10.98
C ALA A 76 -11.78 -9.86 -11.36
N LEU A 77 -11.20 -8.67 -11.20
CA LEU A 77 -9.77 -8.42 -11.43
C LEU A 77 -8.90 -9.26 -10.48
N TYR A 78 -9.19 -9.21 -9.17
CA TYR A 78 -8.39 -9.89 -8.15
C TYR A 78 -8.43 -11.42 -8.28
N GLN A 79 -9.60 -11.98 -8.58
CA GLN A 79 -9.78 -13.42 -8.76
C GLN A 79 -9.27 -13.91 -10.13
N SER A 80 -9.01 -13.00 -11.07
CA SER A 80 -8.38 -13.33 -12.34
C SER A 80 -6.85 -13.46 -12.21
N GLY A 81 -6.21 -14.05 -13.22
CA GLY A 81 -4.75 -14.04 -13.32
C GLY A 81 -4.14 -12.64 -13.55
N GLU A 82 -4.95 -11.60 -13.82
CA GLU A 82 -4.47 -10.24 -14.02
C GLU A 82 -4.17 -9.52 -12.71
N GLY A 83 -4.89 -9.83 -11.61
CA GLY A 83 -4.64 -9.24 -10.29
C GLY A 83 -3.21 -9.50 -9.81
N GLN A 84 -2.77 -10.76 -9.84
CA GLN A 84 -1.39 -11.13 -9.49
C GLN A 84 -0.36 -10.47 -10.41
N LYS A 85 -0.62 -10.45 -11.74
CA LYS A 85 0.29 -9.82 -12.70
C LYS A 85 0.44 -8.32 -12.44
N LEU A 86 -0.64 -7.64 -12.04
CA LEU A 86 -0.60 -6.23 -11.71
C LEU A 86 0.19 -5.99 -10.42
N TYR A 87 -0.01 -6.83 -9.40
CA TYR A 87 0.79 -6.77 -8.19
C TYR A 87 2.28 -6.93 -8.50
N ASP A 88 2.65 -7.97 -9.23
CA ASP A 88 4.05 -8.26 -9.57
C ASP A 88 4.70 -7.09 -10.31
N LYS A 89 3.99 -6.52 -11.29
CA LYS A 89 4.48 -5.37 -12.06
C LYS A 89 4.88 -4.19 -11.17
N TRP A 90 4.08 -3.88 -10.15
CA TRP A 90 4.27 -2.66 -9.35
C TRP A 90 5.13 -2.87 -8.10
N PHE A 91 5.15 -4.08 -7.55
CA PHE A 91 5.75 -4.34 -6.24
C PHE A 91 6.99 -5.24 -6.29
N THR A 92 7.15 -6.06 -7.34
CA THR A 92 8.27 -7.01 -7.44
C THR A 92 9.13 -6.84 -8.69
N GLN A 93 8.74 -5.96 -9.61
CA GLN A 93 9.44 -5.67 -10.86
C GLN A 93 9.91 -4.21 -10.92
N LYS A 94 10.79 -3.92 -11.89
CA LYS A 94 11.24 -2.55 -12.15
C LYS A 94 10.12 -1.71 -12.76
N ILE A 95 9.78 -0.61 -12.11
CA ILE A 95 8.73 0.32 -12.53
C ILE A 95 9.30 1.60 -13.16
N PRO A 96 8.66 2.15 -14.21
CA PRO A 96 9.05 3.44 -14.79
C PRO A 96 8.76 4.61 -13.82
N PRO A 97 9.42 5.77 -14.00
CA PRO A 97 10.44 6.06 -15.03
C PRO A 97 11.87 5.72 -14.60
N LYS A 98 12.13 5.55 -13.29
CA LYS A 98 13.47 5.37 -12.73
C LYS A 98 13.93 3.90 -12.64
N GLY A 99 13.06 2.94 -13.00
CA GLY A 99 13.37 1.52 -12.90
C GLY A 99 13.47 1.01 -11.46
N LEU A 100 12.75 1.65 -10.54
CA LEU A 100 12.73 1.29 -9.11
C LEU A 100 12.07 -0.07 -8.93
N ASN A 101 12.49 -0.82 -7.92
CA ASN A 101 11.80 -2.05 -7.50
C ASN A 101 11.62 -2.01 -5.99
N LEU A 102 10.38 -2.19 -5.53
CA LEU A 102 10.06 -2.19 -4.10
C LEU A 102 10.45 -3.50 -3.42
N ASN A 103 10.66 -4.57 -4.18
CA ASN A 103 10.97 -5.92 -3.69
C ASN A 103 9.98 -6.36 -2.59
N ALA A 104 8.70 -6.02 -2.76
CA ALA A 104 7.63 -6.32 -1.83
C ALA A 104 6.83 -7.53 -2.35
N PRO A 105 7.13 -8.76 -1.90
CA PRO A 105 6.34 -9.94 -2.29
C PRO A 105 4.93 -9.86 -1.68
N ILE A 106 3.95 -10.43 -2.39
CA ILE A 106 2.56 -10.45 -1.92
C ILE A 106 2.47 -11.18 -0.57
N SER A 107 1.79 -10.57 0.39
CA SER A 107 1.59 -11.17 1.70
C SER A 107 0.55 -12.32 1.63
N PRO A 108 0.60 -13.29 2.55
CA PRO A 108 -0.43 -14.33 2.66
C PRO A 108 -1.85 -13.77 2.81
N GLU A 109 -2.00 -12.67 3.55
CA GLU A 109 -3.25 -11.95 3.78
C GLU A 109 -3.81 -11.42 2.46
N LEU A 110 -3.01 -10.65 1.70
CA LEU A 110 -3.45 -10.07 0.44
C LEU A 110 -3.74 -11.15 -0.60
N LYS A 111 -2.98 -12.26 -0.58
CA LYS A 111 -3.26 -13.41 -1.44
C LYS A 111 -4.60 -14.08 -1.10
N ALA A 112 -4.95 -14.17 0.17
CA ALA A 112 -6.26 -14.68 0.60
C ALA A 112 -7.39 -13.75 0.16
N GLU A 113 -7.19 -12.43 0.28
CA GLU A 113 -8.16 -11.43 -0.21
C GLU A 113 -8.31 -11.46 -1.72
N PHE A 114 -7.25 -11.72 -2.48
CA PHE A 114 -7.39 -11.88 -3.94
C PHE A 114 -8.25 -13.09 -4.30
N ALA A 115 -8.16 -14.17 -3.53
CA ALA A 115 -8.97 -15.37 -3.74
C ALA A 115 -10.44 -15.16 -3.31
N LYS A 116 -10.67 -14.45 -2.21
CA LYS A 116 -12.00 -14.17 -1.65
C LYS A 116 -12.11 -12.70 -1.22
N PRO A 117 -12.36 -11.79 -2.17
CA PRO A 117 -12.41 -10.36 -1.88
C PRO A 117 -13.46 -10.00 -0.83
N SER A 118 -13.09 -9.16 0.13
CA SER A 118 -13.99 -8.57 1.13
C SER A 118 -13.94 -7.03 1.09
N ASP A 119 -15.03 -6.40 1.53
CA ASP A 119 -15.10 -4.97 1.85
C ASP A 119 -15.34 -4.74 3.34
N SER A 120 -15.05 -5.74 4.17
CA SER A 120 -15.24 -5.70 5.61
C SER A 120 -14.54 -4.49 6.24
N PRO A 121 -15.23 -3.71 7.08
CA PRO A 121 -14.60 -2.60 7.80
C PRO A 121 -13.79 -3.08 9.01
N ASP A 122 -13.81 -4.38 9.34
CA ASP A 122 -13.09 -4.95 10.48
C ASP A 122 -11.66 -5.38 10.09
N PRO A 123 -10.61 -4.74 10.63
CA PRO A 123 -9.22 -5.16 10.38
C PRO A 123 -8.94 -6.62 10.72
N ASP A 124 -9.64 -7.19 11.70
CA ASP A 124 -9.43 -8.59 12.10
C ASP A 124 -9.91 -9.59 11.05
N SER A 125 -10.75 -9.17 10.09
CA SER A 125 -11.22 -10.01 8.99
C SER A 125 -10.15 -10.33 7.93
N TYR A 126 -9.04 -9.57 7.92
CA TYR A 126 -7.96 -9.69 6.93
C TYR A 126 -6.75 -10.48 7.44
N LYS A 127 -6.83 -11.05 8.64
CA LYS A 127 -5.74 -11.90 9.16
C LYS A 127 -5.68 -13.19 8.36
N ALA A 128 -4.48 -13.57 7.92
CA ALA A 128 -4.26 -14.88 7.35
C ALA A 128 -4.58 -15.95 8.40
N MET A 129 -5.25 -17.03 7.99
CA MET A 129 -5.50 -18.23 8.81
C MET A 129 -4.21 -18.99 9.09
#